data_AF-A0A929IJE9-F1
#
_entry.id   AF-A0A929IJE9-F1
#
_cell.length_a   1.000
_cell.length_b   1.000
_cell.length_c   1.000
_cell.angle_alpha   90.00
_cell.angle_beta   90.00
_cell.angle_gamma   90.00
#
_symmetry.space_group_name_H-M   'P 1'
#
loop_
_entity.id
_entity.type
_entity.pdbx_description
1 polymer ?
#
loop_
_entity_poly.entity_id
_entity_poly.type
_entity_poly.pdbx_seq_one_letter_code
_entity_poly.pdbx_strand_id
1 'polypeptide(L)' 'MSLDTEGPEISANENSEAGVSPMHKEKTRRCLVCCEDFVSAWAGERVCKKCRSSTAWRQG' A
#
# COMPACT_ATOMS: atom_id res chain seq x y z
N MET A 1 18.10 44.52 34.23
CA MET A 1 18.90 43.42 33.65
C MET A 1 18.45 42.14 34.31
N SER A 2 17.45 41.48 33.73
CA SER A 2 17.01 40.12 34.02
C SER A 2 15.99 39.76 32.95
N LEU A 3 16.11 38.58 32.37
CA LEU A 3 15.16 37.48 32.39
C LEU A 3 15.79 36.44 31.44
N ASP A 4 16.57 35.51 31.98
CA ASP A 4 16.19 34.14 32.35
C ASP A 4 16.45 33.16 31.21
N THR A 5 17.32 32.20 31.55
CA THR A 5 17.46 30.83 31.10
C THR A 5 16.34 30.29 30.22
N GLU A 6 16.69 29.71 29.06
CA GLU A 6 16.12 28.46 28.52
C GLU A 6 16.89 28.05 27.25
N GLY A 7 17.79 27.08 27.38
CA GLY A 7 18.14 26.17 26.27
C GLY A 7 17.43 24.84 26.49
N PRO A 8 17.86 23.76 25.81
CA PRO A 8 17.98 23.55 24.37
C PRO A 8 16.67 22.96 23.78
N GLU A 9 16.22 23.47 22.64
CA GLU A 9 15.03 22.91 21.97
C GLU A 9 15.34 21.52 21.39
N ILE A 10 14.64 20.53 21.93
CA ILE A 10 14.78 19.11 21.63
C ILE A 10 14.21 18.78 20.25
N SER A 11 14.98 18.00 19.50
CA SER A 11 14.66 17.37 18.22
C SER A 11 13.27 16.72 18.15
N ALA A 12 12.59 16.90 17.03
CA ALA A 12 11.72 15.87 16.48
C ALA A 12 11.91 15.83 14.96
N ASN A 13 12.48 14.71 14.51
CA ASN A 13 12.61 14.36 13.11
C ASN A 13 11.21 14.26 12.51
N GLU A 14 10.89 15.13 11.56
CA GLU A 14 9.73 14.95 10.69
C GLU A 14 10.06 13.82 9.72
N ASN A 15 9.77 12.60 10.20
CA ASN A 15 9.57 11.41 9.39
C ASN A 15 8.70 11.82 8.20
N SER A 16 9.37 12.04 7.07
CA SER A 16 8.78 12.48 5.83
C SER A 16 7.90 11.35 5.31
N GLU A 17 6.67 11.35 5.77
CA GLU A 17 5.62 10.44 5.35
C GLU A 17 5.32 10.77 3.90
N ALA A 18 5.98 10.03 3.01
CA ALA A 18 5.95 10.21 1.58
C ALA A 18 4.49 10.31 1.11
N GLY A 19 4.16 11.47 0.54
CA GLY A 19 2.87 11.76 -0.06
C GLY A 19 2.54 10.83 -1.23
N VAL A 20 2.02 9.64 -0.94
CA VAL A 20 1.47 8.76 -1.97
C VAL A 20 0.00 9.12 -2.17
N SER A 21 -0.24 10.04 -3.12
CA SER A 21 -1.55 10.26 -3.73
C SER A 21 -2.18 8.90 -4.07
N PRO A 22 -3.40 8.58 -3.61
CA PRO A 22 -4.04 7.30 -3.85
C PRO A 22 -4.60 7.21 -5.28
N MET A 23 -3.80 7.56 -6.27
CA MET A 23 -4.12 7.26 -7.66
C MET A 23 -3.88 5.77 -7.87
N HIS A 24 -4.94 4.97 -7.75
CA HIS A 24 -4.95 3.55 -8.06
C HIS A 24 -3.94 2.72 -7.26
N LYS A 25 -3.97 2.83 -5.92
CA LYS A 25 -3.12 1.99 -5.06
C LYS A 25 -3.38 0.53 -5.37
N GLU A 26 -2.36 -0.10 -5.94
CA GLU A 26 -2.19 -1.53 -5.96
C GLU A 26 -2.53 -2.08 -4.56
N LYS A 27 -3.50 -3.00 -4.52
CA LYS A 27 -4.00 -3.55 -3.26
C LYS A 27 -3.78 -5.04 -3.24
N THR A 28 -3.22 -5.54 -2.15
CA THR A 28 -3.17 -6.98 -1.91
C THR A 28 -4.59 -7.50 -1.72
N ARG A 29 -4.96 -8.51 -2.50
CA ARG A 29 -6.27 -9.17 -2.47
C ARG A 29 -6.07 -10.67 -2.56
N ARG A 30 -7.07 -11.42 -2.11
CA ARG A 30 -7.08 -12.88 -2.20
C ARG A 30 -7.67 -13.35 -3.53
N CYS A 31 -6.96 -14.23 -4.23
CA CYS A 31 -7.39 -14.81 -5.50
C CYS A 31 -8.63 -15.70 -5.34
N LEU A 32 -9.63 -15.56 -6.21
CA LEU A 32 -10.83 -16.40 -6.18
C LEU A 32 -10.61 -17.85 -6.64
N VAL A 33 -9.50 -18.14 -7.32
CA VAL A 33 -9.21 -19.47 -7.88
C VAL A 33 -8.31 -20.28 -6.96
N CYS A 34 -7.16 -19.72 -6.58
CA CYS A 34 -6.16 -20.42 -5.75
C CYS A 34 -6.13 -19.94 -4.29
N CYS A 35 -6.95 -18.96 -3.91
CA CYS A 35 -6.97 -18.38 -2.56
C CYS A 35 -5.64 -17.73 -2.11
N GLU A 36 -4.70 -17.50 -3.01
CA GLU A 36 -3.42 -16.87 -2.72
C GLU A 36 -3.53 -15.35 -2.75
N ASP A 37 -2.80 -14.67 -1.85
CA ASP A 37 -2.70 -13.22 -1.83
C ASP A 37 -1.87 -12.71 -3.02
N PHE A 38 -2.39 -11.74 -3.74
CA PHE A 38 -1.74 -11.14 -4.89
C PHE A 38 -2.00 -9.64 -4.96
N VAL A 39 -1.08 -8.92 -5.60
CA VAL A 39 -1.22 -7.48 -5.84
C VAL A 39 -2.16 -7.26 -7.01
N SER A 40 -3.32 -6.66 -6.75
CA SER A 40 -4.30 -6.28 -7.76
C SER A 40 -3.87 -4.99 -8.46
N ALA A 41 -3.80 -5.03 -9.80
CA ALA A 41 -3.43 -3.86 -10.61
C ALA A 41 -4.58 -2.82 -10.69
N TRP A 42 -5.83 -3.25 -10.46
CA TRP A 42 -7.01 -2.39 -10.43
C TRP A 42 -8.07 -2.91 -9.46
N ALA A 43 -9.02 -2.06 -9.08
CA ALA A 43 -10.00 -2.34 -8.03
C ALA A 43 -10.90 -3.57 -8.29
N GLY A 44 -11.10 -3.93 -9.56
CA GLY A 44 -11.88 -5.09 -10.00
C GLY A 44 -11.09 -6.40 -10.15
N GLU A 45 -9.77 -6.40 -10.02
CA GLU A 45 -8.98 -7.63 -10.21
C GLU A 45 -9.11 -8.54 -8.98
N ARG A 46 -9.67 -9.74 -9.18
CA ARG A 46 -9.86 -10.76 -8.14
C ARG A 46 -9.21 -12.11 -8.46
N VAL A 47 -8.50 -12.21 -9.57
CA VAL A 47 -7.79 -13.41 -10.00
C VAL A 47 -6.32 -13.03 -10.22
N CYS A 48 -5.41 -13.75 -9.56
CA CYS A 48 -3.98 -13.48 -9.67
C CYS A 48 -3.47 -13.73 -11.10
N LYS A 49 -2.34 -13.12 -11.47
CA LYS A 49 -1.72 -13.28 -12.80
C LYS A 49 -1.50 -14.75 -13.18
N LYS A 50 -1.12 -15.60 -12.23
CA LYS A 50 -0.98 -17.06 -12.41
C LYS A 50 -2.28 -17.68 -12.90
N CYS A 51 -3.36 -17.57 -12.12
CA CYS A 51 -4.66 -18.15 -12.45
C CYS A 51 -5.31 -17.48 -13.67
N ARG A 52 -5.06 -16.19 -13.87
CA ARG A 52 -5.51 -15.44 -15.05
C ARG A 52 -4.88 -15.98 -16.33
N SER A 53 -3.57 -16.24 -16.32
CA SER A 53 -2.82 -16.84 -17.45
C SER A 53 -3.16 -18.32 -17.65
N SER A 54 -3.41 -19.06 -16.57
CA SER A 54 -3.79 -20.48 -16.63
C SER A 54 -5.20 -20.71 -17.16
N THR A 55 -5.99 -19.67 -17.45
CA THR A 55 -7.31 -19.78 -18.13
C THR A 55 -8.32 -20.70 -17.43
N ALA A 56 -8.05 -21.12 -16.18
CA ALA A 56 -8.90 -22.04 -15.40
C ALA A 56 -10.30 -21.48 -15.08
N TRP A 57 -10.52 -20.18 -15.33
CA TRP A 57 -11.77 -19.46 -15.10
C TRP A 57 -12.58 -19.19 -16.39
N ARG A 58 -12.08 -19.59 -17.58
CA ARG A 58 -12.75 -19.38 -18.88
C ARG A 58 -13.48 -20.59 -19.44
N GLN A 59 -13.44 -21.75 -18.78
CA GLN A 59 -14.26 -22.90 -19.19
C GLN A 59 -15.68 -22.69 -18.66
N GLY A 60 -16.46 -21.90 -19.40
CA GLY A 60 -17.92 -21.84 -19.29
C GLY A 60 -18.55 -22.83 -20.26
#